data_AF-A0A7K0M0E3-F1
#
_entry.id   AF-A0A7K0M0E3-F1
#
_cell.length_a   1.000
_cell.length_b   1.000
_cell.length_c   1.000
_cell.angle_alpha   90.00
_cell.angle_beta   90.00
_cell.angle_gamma   90.00
#
_symmetry.space_group_name_H-M   'P 1'
#
loop_
_entity.id
_entity.type
_entity.pdbx_description
1 polymer ?
#
loop_
_entity_poly.entity_id
_entity_poly.type
_entity_poly.pdbx_seq_one_letter_code
_entity_poly.pdbx_strand_id
1 'polypeptide(L)'
;MSKKVSALSIAILVFAGTFVGISSASAATAYKTCKPRNSKATIGKVSFTCTTNPASTSKKLVWVSKPCIDANKSYLNAKSLADSVGSSFDSRISSATRLKATNERLIASAQKNVDTWSKNMLSYPKNPTETQKKQIATVQAGIDRNKQRVIDANANIVELDAQIKEATDGKAKTAADLATAKTSVSTACK
;
A
#
# COMPACT_ATOMS: atom_id res chain seq x y z
N MET A 1 23.48 6.89 -16.99
CA MET A 1 22.88 6.80 -18.34
C MET A 1 21.38 6.65 -18.22
N SER A 2 20.65 7.71 -18.58
CA SER A 2 19.20 7.82 -18.45
C SER A 2 18.48 7.03 -19.53
N LYS A 3 17.62 6.08 -19.15
CA LYS A 3 16.68 5.44 -20.09
C LYS A 3 15.33 6.15 -20.00
N LYS A 4 15.06 7.02 -20.98
CA LYS A 4 13.76 7.65 -21.21
C LYS A 4 12.80 6.58 -21.72
N VAL A 5 11.68 6.39 -21.03
CA VAL A 5 10.57 5.55 -21.51
C VAL A 5 9.82 6.35 -22.56
N SER A 6 9.77 5.78 -23.76
CA SER A 6 9.17 6.35 -24.95
C SER A 6 7.66 6.53 -24.77
N ALA A 7 7.16 7.71 -25.15
CA ALA A 7 5.74 8.02 -25.24
C ALA A 7 5.10 7.13 -26.32
N LEU A 8 4.09 6.35 -25.94
CA LEU A 8 3.22 5.63 -26.86
C LEU A 8 2.06 6.56 -27.25
N SER A 9 2.15 7.09 -28.46
CA SER A 9 1.08 7.79 -29.15
C SER A 9 -0.11 6.85 -29.38
N ILE A 10 -1.28 7.18 -28.83
CA ILE A 10 -2.53 6.48 -29.14
C ILE A 10 -3.23 7.28 -30.25
N ALA A 11 -3.20 6.72 -31.45
CA ALA A 11 -3.89 7.23 -32.62
C ALA A 11 -5.42 7.23 -32.40
N ILE A 12 -6.06 8.35 -32.73
CA ILE A 12 -7.52 8.51 -32.70
C ILE A 12 -8.08 7.86 -33.97
N LEU A 13 -8.77 6.73 -33.82
CA LEU A 13 -9.60 6.13 -34.87
C LEU A 13 -10.91 6.92 -34.98
N VAL A 14 -11.05 7.68 -36.06
CA VAL A 14 -12.31 8.28 -36.50
C VAL A 14 -13.09 7.22 -37.27
N PHE A 15 -14.16 6.69 -36.66
CA PHE A 15 -15.17 5.93 -37.38
C PHE A 15 -16.36 6.83 -37.67
N ALA A 16 -16.53 7.20 -38.94
CA ALA A 16 -17.78 7.76 -39.46
C ALA A 16 -18.84 6.65 -39.44
N GLY A 17 -19.90 6.84 -38.65
CA GLY A 17 -21.07 5.98 -38.63
C GLY A 17 -22.26 6.69 -39.27
N THR A 18 -22.80 6.09 -40.33
CA THR A 18 -24.15 6.38 -40.84
C THR A 18 -25.17 5.87 -39.81
N PHE A 19 -26.01 6.74 -39.26
CA PHE A 19 -27.14 6.34 -38.43
C PHE A 19 -28.44 6.48 -39.23
N VAL A 20 -29.08 5.34 -39.51
CA VAL A 20 -30.43 5.22 -40.05
C VAL A 20 -31.37 4.80 -38.90
N GLY A 21 -32.45 5.55 -38.68
CA GLY A 21 -33.61 5.24 -37.80
C GLY A 21 -33.31 5.26 -36.29
N ILE A 22 -34.17 5.69 -35.36
CA ILE A 22 -35.65 5.73 -35.30
C ILE A 22 -36.06 6.86 -34.32
N SER A 23 -37.20 7.48 -34.61
CA SER A 23 -37.88 8.56 -33.89
C SER A 23 -38.18 8.33 -32.40
N SER A 24 -37.84 9.33 -31.58
CA SER A 24 -38.77 10.12 -30.74
C SER A 24 -37.91 11.14 -29.98
N ALA A 25 -37.90 12.39 -30.48
CA ALA A 25 -37.02 13.44 -30.00
C ALA A 25 -37.45 13.96 -28.62
N SER A 26 -37.08 13.24 -27.56
CA SER A 26 -36.63 13.90 -26.35
C SER A 26 -35.17 14.27 -26.58
N ALA A 27 -34.85 15.56 -26.69
CA ALA A 27 -33.48 16.00 -26.83
C ALA A 27 -32.62 15.33 -25.74
N ALA A 28 -31.57 14.60 -26.16
CA ALA A 28 -30.70 13.91 -25.23
C ALA A 28 -30.17 14.94 -24.22
N THR A 29 -30.55 14.75 -22.96
CA THR A 29 -30.19 15.64 -21.86
C THR A 29 -29.26 14.87 -20.95
N ALA A 30 -28.15 15.50 -20.57
CA ALA A 30 -27.13 14.88 -19.71
C ALA A 30 -27.79 14.32 -18.44
N TYR A 31 -27.42 13.08 -18.09
CA TYR A 31 -27.86 12.36 -16.89
C TYR A 31 -29.37 12.15 -16.75
N LYS A 32 -30.16 12.41 -17.79
CA LYS A 32 -31.57 12.01 -17.86
C LYS A 32 -31.70 10.57 -18.34
N THR A 33 -32.82 9.95 -18.00
CA THR A 33 -33.12 8.56 -18.35
C THR A 33 -33.10 8.33 -19.85
N CYS A 34 -32.56 7.20 -20.26
CA CYS A 34 -32.39 6.84 -21.67
C CYS A 34 -32.65 5.35 -21.90
N LYS A 35 -32.98 5.00 -23.14
CA LYS A 35 -33.09 3.64 -23.66
C LYS A 35 -32.79 3.64 -25.17
N PRO A 36 -32.37 2.52 -25.78
CA PRO A 36 -31.87 1.30 -25.12
C PRO A 36 -30.48 1.50 -24.49
N ARG A 37 -30.02 0.50 -23.73
CA ARG A 37 -28.65 0.48 -23.16
C ARG A 37 -27.62 0.56 -24.29
N ASN A 38 -26.50 1.24 -24.03
CA ASN A 38 -25.39 1.46 -24.96
C ASN A 38 -25.71 2.32 -26.18
N SER A 39 -26.91 2.91 -26.26
CA SER A 39 -27.15 4.00 -27.20
C SER A 39 -26.13 5.11 -27.00
N LYS A 40 -25.74 5.77 -28.08
CA LYS A 40 -24.79 6.87 -28.08
C LYS A 40 -25.51 8.13 -28.55
N ALA A 41 -25.17 9.26 -27.92
CA ALA A 41 -25.64 10.57 -28.32
C ALA A 41 -24.53 11.59 -28.09
N THR A 42 -24.58 12.69 -28.82
CA THR A 42 -23.71 13.85 -28.58
C THR A 42 -24.58 14.98 -28.06
N ILE A 43 -24.22 15.54 -26.90
CA ILE A 43 -24.92 16.66 -26.28
C ILE A 43 -23.92 17.80 -26.20
N GLY A 44 -24.16 18.87 -26.95
CA GLY A 44 -23.13 19.91 -27.19
C GLY A 44 -21.90 19.31 -27.89
N LYS A 45 -20.72 19.43 -27.27
CA LYS A 45 -19.44 18.89 -27.80
C LYS A 45 -18.99 17.59 -27.11
N VAL A 46 -19.80 17.04 -26.21
CA VAL A 46 -19.42 15.87 -25.40
C VAL A 46 -20.23 14.66 -25.83
N SER A 47 -19.56 13.52 -25.96
CA SER A 47 -20.20 12.23 -26.24
C SER A 47 -20.78 11.64 -24.95
N PHE A 48 -21.98 11.06 -25.08
CA PHE A 48 -22.70 10.39 -24.01
C PHE A 48 -23.05 8.95 -24.42
N THR A 49 -23.07 8.06 -23.44
CA THR A 49 -23.53 6.67 -23.60
C THR A 49 -24.66 6.41 -22.62
N CYS A 50 -25.72 5.77 -23.10
CA CYS A 50 -26.84 5.37 -22.27
C CYS A 50 -26.45 4.18 -21.38
N THR A 51 -26.11 4.45 -20.12
CA THR A 51 -25.66 3.43 -19.16
C THR A 51 -26.00 3.84 -17.73
N THR A 52 -25.70 2.98 -16.77
CA THR A 52 -25.86 3.31 -15.35
C THR A 52 -24.79 4.34 -14.95
N ASN A 53 -25.17 5.40 -14.24
CA ASN A 53 -24.22 6.39 -13.74
C ASN A 53 -23.33 5.74 -12.66
N PRO A 54 -22.00 5.64 -12.85
CA PRO A 54 -21.10 5.02 -11.88
C PRO A 54 -20.98 5.79 -10.56
N ALA A 55 -21.33 7.08 -10.54
CA ALA A 55 -21.40 7.89 -9.32
C ALA A 55 -22.74 7.79 -8.58
N SER A 56 -23.73 7.08 -9.14
CA SER A 56 -25.05 6.89 -8.53
C SER A 56 -25.23 5.47 -8.01
N THR A 57 -25.99 5.34 -6.92
CA THR A 57 -26.47 4.03 -6.43
C THR A 57 -27.65 3.50 -7.25
N SER A 58 -28.30 4.36 -8.05
CA SER A 58 -29.43 3.98 -8.90
C SER A 58 -28.99 3.09 -10.05
N LYS A 59 -29.77 2.05 -10.36
CA LYS A 59 -29.56 1.17 -11.53
C LYS A 59 -30.22 1.67 -12.82
N LYS A 60 -30.90 2.83 -12.76
CA LYS A 60 -31.55 3.44 -13.93
C LYS A 60 -30.51 3.77 -15.01
N LEU A 61 -30.88 3.55 -16.27
CA LEU A 61 -30.07 3.95 -17.41
C LEU A 61 -30.25 5.44 -17.66
N VAL A 62 -29.14 6.16 -17.75
CA VAL A 62 -29.11 7.60 -18.03
C VAL A 62 -28.03 7.92 -19.06
N TRP A 63 -28.11 9.09 -19.70
CA TRP A 63 -27.05 9.57 -20.57
C TRP A 63 -25.82 9.94 -19.74
N VAL A 64 -24.79 9.10 -19.74
CA VAL A 64 -23.54 9.32 -18.99
C VAL A 64 -22.46 9.85 -19.92
N SER A 65 -21.77 10.91 -19.49
CA SER A 65 -20.71 11.55 -20.27
C SER A 65 -19.51 10.62 -20.46
N LYS A 66 -18.82 10.76 -21.59
CA LYS A 66 -17.58 10.03 -21.87
C LYS A 66 -16.49 10.28 -20.80
N PRO A 67 -16.25 11.54 -20.35
CA PRO A 67 -15.35 11.80 -19.23
C PRO A 67 -15.73 11.07 -17.93
N CYS A 68 -17.01 10.98 -17.59
CA CYS A 68 -17.48 10.20 -16.43
C CYS A 68 -17.12 8.71 -16.54
N ILE A 69 -17.37 8.13 -17.72
CA ILE A 69 -17.07 6.70 -17.98
C ILE A 69 -15.56 6.44 -17.86
N ASP A 70 -14.74 7.32 -18.43
CA ASP A 70 -13.29 7.17 -18.42
C ASP A 70 -12.70 7.42 -17.02
N ALA A 71 -13.21 8.41 -16.27
CA ALA A 71 -12.86 8.63 -14.87
C ALA A 71 -13.17 7.40 -14.00
N ASN A 72 -14.34 6.78 -14.20
CA ASN A 72 -14.69 5.55 -13.47
C ASN A 72 -13.76 4.38 -13.80
N LYS A 73 -13.38 4.20 -15.07
CA LYS A 73 -12.39 3.17 -15.45
C LYS A 73 -11.04 3.40 -14.77
N SER A 74 -10.55 4.64 -14.80
CA SER A 74 -9.31 5.01 -14.11
C SER A 74 -9.39 4.75 -12.61
N TYR A 75 -10.52 5.07 -11.97
CA TYR A 75 -10.75 4.76 -10.56
C TYR A 75 -10.74 3.26 -10.27
N LEU A 76 -11.39 2.43 -11.10
CA LEU A 76 -11.40 0.97 -10.91
C LEU A 76 -10.00 0.36 -11.03
N ASN A 77 -9.20 0.85 -11.99
CA ASN A 77 -7.80 0.44 -12.13
C ASN A 77 -6.97 0.87 -10.91
N ALA A 78 -7.13 2.13 -10.47
CA ALA A 78 -6.48 2.65 -9.28
C ALA A 78 -6.88 1.86 -8.01
N LYS A 79 -8.15 1.46 -7.91
CA LYS A 79 -8.64 0.62 -6.81
C LYS A 79 -7.95 -0.74 -6.81
N SER A 80 -7.90 -1.43 -7.95
CA SER A 80 -7.24 -2.74 -8.04
C SER A 80 -5.76 -2.66 -7.65
N LEU A 81 -5.07 -1.60 -8.07
CA LEU A 81 -3.68 -1.36 -7.68
C LEU A 81 -3.56 -1.06 -6.19
N ALA A 82 -4.42 -0.19 -5.66
CA ALA A 82 -4.45 0.17 -4.24
C ALA A 82 -4.70 -1.03 -3.33
N ASP A 83 -5.60 -1.95 -3.73
CA ASP A 83 -5.87 -3.19 -2.98
C ASP A 83 -4.61 -4.09 -2.94
N SER A 84 -3.92 -4.25 -4.08
CA SER A 84 -2.69 -5.05 -4.18
C SER A 84 -1.55 -4.44 -3.36
N VAL A 85 -1.33 -3.14 -3.49
CA VAL A 85 -0.32 -2.38 -2.73
C VAL A 85 -0.64 -2.41 -1.23
N GLY A 86 -1.90 -2.22 -0.85
CA GLY A 86 -2.35 -2.30 0.54
C GLY A 86 -2.06 -3.67 1.16
N SER A 87 -2.31 -4.75 0.43
CA SER A 87 -1.99 -6.12 0.88
C SER A 87 -0.49 -6.35 1.04
N SER A 88 0.33 -5.73 0.17
CA SER A 88 1.79 -5.75 0.30
C SER A 88 2.27 -5.03 1.56
N PHE A 89 1.70 -3.86 1.86
CA PHE A 89 1.99 -3.15 3.12
C PHE A 89 1.58 -3.98 4.35
N ASP A 90 0.40 -4.60 4.34
CA ASP A 90 -0.03 -5.47 5.44
C ASP A 90 0.93 -6.63 5.70
N SER A 91 1.43 -7.24 4.62
CA SER A 91 2.43 -8.31 4.70
C SER A 91 3.75 -7.82 5.28
N ARG A 92 4.23 -6.64 4.85
CA ARG A 92 5.45 -6.01 5.39
C ARG A 92 5.29 -5.70 6.88
N ILE A 93 4.18 -5.08 7.28
CA ILE A 93 3.88 -4.74 8.68
C ILE A 93 3.86 -6.01 9.53
N SER A 94 3.15 -7.05 9.09
CA SER A 94 3.05 -8.32 9.83
C SER A 94 4.42 -8.99 9.99
N SER A 95 5.20 -9.06 8.91
CA SER A 95 6.53 -9.66 8.93
C SER A 95 7.48 -8.91 9.87
N ALA A 96 7.56 -7.58 9.74
CA ALA A 96 8.42 -6.75 10.57
C ALA A 96 8.02 -6.82 12.05
N THR A 97 6.72 -6.84 12.36
CA THR A 97 6.21 -7.01 13.73
C THR A 97 6.64 -8.35 14.33
N ARG A 98 6.60 -9.45 13.55
CA ARG A 98 7.07 -10.76 14.01
C ARG A 98 8.58 -10.78 14.26
N LEU A 99 9.36 -10.16 13.38
CA LEU A 99 10.82 -10.04 13.54
C LEU A 99 11.17 -9.19 14.76
N LYS A 100 10.41 -8.14 15.04
CA LYS A 100 10.57 -7.31 16.24
C LYS A 100 10.38 -8.15 17.50
N ALA A 101 9.27 -8.90 17.58
CA ALA A 101 9.01 -9.80 18.70
C ALA A 101 10.11 -10.88 18.87
N THR A 102 10.72 -11.34 17.78
CA THR A 102 11.88 -12.25 17.86
C THR A 102 13.10 -11.56 18.47
N ASN A 103 13.43 -10.34 18.03
CA ASN A 103 14.54 -9.57 18.61
C ASN A 103 14.31 -9.25 20.10
N GLU A 104 13.08 -8.93 20.51
CA GLU A 104 12.72 -8.72 21.92
C GLU A 104 13.00 -9.96 22.78
N ARG A 105 12.70 -11.16 22.26
CA ARG A 105 13.02 -12.43 22.94
C ARG A 105 14.53 -12.67 23.02
N LEU A 106 15.27 -12.33 21.96
CA LEU A 106 16.73 -12.44 21.94
C LEU A 106 17.37 -11.51 22.98
N ILE A 107 16.87 -10.28 23.11
CA ILE A 107 17.30 -9.34 24.14
C ILE A 107 17.05 -9.92 25.53
N ALA A 108 15.84 -10.39 25.81
CA ALA A 108 15.51 -10.96 27.12
C ALA A 108 16.40 -12.16 27.47
N SER A 109 16.66 -13.04 26.50
CA SER A 109 17.54 -14.20 26.71
C SER A 109 19.00 -13.80 26.93
N ALA A 110 19.53 -12.88 26.10
CA ALA A 110 20.90 -12.41 26.22
C ALA A 110 21.12 -11.65 27.53
N GLN A 111 20.18 -10.79 27.93
CA GLN A 111 20.23 -10.06 29.19
C GLN A 111 20.21 -11.03 30.39
N LYS A 112 19.36 -12.06 30.37
CA LYS A 112 19.35 -13.09 31.41
C LYS A 112 20.72 -13.79 31.55
N ASN A 113 21.41 -14.05 30.44
CA ASN A 113 22.76 -14.61 30.47
C ASN A 113 23.77 -13.62 31.06
N VAL A 114 23.71 -12.34 30.67
CA VAL A 114 24.55 -11.28 31.25
C VAL A 114 24.37 -11.24 32.75
N ASP A 115 23.13 -11.19 33.24
CA ASP A 115 22.83 -11.06 34.67
C ASP A 115 23.30 -12.29 35.45
N THR A 116 23.00 -13.50 34.93
CA THR A 116 23.37 -14.77 35.56
C THR A 116 24.89 -14.92 35.64
N TRP A 117 25.59 -14.69 34.52
CA TRP A 117 27.04 -14.88 34.47
C TRP A 117 27.78 -13.79 35.23
N SER A 118 27.30 -12.55 35.19
CA SER A 118 27.87 -11.47 36.00
C SER A 118 27.73 -11.74 37.49
N LYS A 119 26.59 -12.30 37.94
CA LYS A 119 26.42 -12.73 39.33
C LYS A 119 27.38 -13.86 39.70
N ASN A 120 27.55 -14.84 38.83
CA ASN A 120 28.49 -15.96 39.05
C ASN A 120 29.95 -15.47 39.12
N MET A 121 30.31 -14.42 38.38
CA MET A 121 31.65 -13.82 38.43
C MET A 121 32.03 -13.30 39.82
N LEU A 122 31.04 -12.94 40.66
CA LEU A 122 31.27 -12.49 42.03
C LEU A 122 31.69 -13.64 42.97
N SER A 123 31.52 -14.89 42.56
CA SER A 123 31.89 -16.06 43.38
C SER A 123 33.37 -16.46 43.24
N TYR A 124 34.09 -15.87 42.29
CA TYR A 124 35.51 -16.19 42.11
C TYR A 124 36.38 -15.64 43.26
N PRO A 125 37.43 -16.39 43.67
CA PRO A 125 38.32 -15.96 44.74
C PRO A 125 39.12 -14.72 44.33
N LYS A 126 39.44 -13.85 45.31
CA LYS A 126 40.21 -12.61 45.09
C LYS A 126 41.62 -12.87 44.51
N ASN A 127 42.20 -14.03 44.82
CA ASN A 127 43.51 -14.46 44.32
C ASN A 127 43.34 -15.76 43.49
N PRO A 128 42.85 -15.66 42.24
CA PRO A 128 42.58 -16.83 41.42
C PRO A 128 43.88 -17.48 40.92
N THR A 129 43.87 -18.80 40.81
CA THR A 129 44.92 -19.58 40.14
C THR A 129 44.96 -19.25 38.63
N GLU A 130 46.05 -19.58 37.94
CA GLU A 130 46.15 -19.35 36.48
C GLU A 130 45.02 -20.04 35.68
N THR A 131 44.60 -21.23 36.11
CA THR A 131 43.45 -21.93 35.53
C THR A 131 42.15 -21.16 35.74
N GLN A 132 41.93 -20.63 36.94
CA GLN A 132 40.76 -19.80 37.25
C GLN A 132 40.77 -18.48 36.47
N LYS A 133 41.93 -17.83 36.32
CA LYS A 133 42.07 -16.62 35.48
C LYS A 133 41.62 -16.87 34.04
N LYS A 134 42.00 -17.99 33.44
CA LYS A 134 41.56 -18.38 32.09
C LYS A 134 40.04 -18.62 32.01
N GLN A 135 39.45 -19.23 33.03
CA GLN A 135 37.99 -19.43 33.12
C GLN A 135 37.25 -18.10 33.25
N ILE A 136 37.70 -17.21 34.14
CA ILE A 136 37.16 -15.86 34.34
C ILE A 136 37.17 -15.09 33.02
N ALA A 137 38.29 -15.10 32.29
CA ALA A 137 38.40 -14.45 30.99
C ALA A 137 37.41 -15.01 29.95
N THR A 138 37.19 -16.33 29.95
CA THR A 138 36.23 -16.99 29.06
C THR A 138 34.79 -16.59 29.37
N VAL A 139 34.43 -16.53 30.67
CA VAL A 139 33.10 -16.09 31.11
C VAL A 139 32.89 -14.61 30.78
N GLN A 140 33.90 -13.76 31.01
CA GLN A 140 33.85 -12.35 30.67
C GLN A 140 33.62 -12.13 29.18
N ALA A 141 34.37 -12.83 28.32
CA ALA A 141 34.15 -12.77 26.87
C ALA A 141 32.73 -13.23 26.48
N GLY A 142 32.16 -14.19 27.23
CA GLY A 142 30.77 -14.61 27.07
C GLY A 142 29.76 -13.52 27.44
N ILE A 143 29.99 -12.80 28.55
CA ILE A 143 29.17 -11.67 28.97
C ILE A 143 29.22 -10.57 27.91
N ASP A 144 30.40 -10.22 27.43
CA ASP A 144 30.59 -9.16 26.43
C ASP A 144 29.90 -9.50 25.11
N ARG A 145 29.96 -10.76 24.66
CA ARG A 145 29.17 -11.22 23.50
C ARG A 145 27.67 -11.08 23.70
N ASN A 146 27.13 -11.39 24.88
CA ASN A 146 25.69 -11.23 25.14
C ASN A 146 25.30 -9.76 25.22
N LYS A 147 26.13 -8.87 25.78
CA LYS A 147 25.92 -7.42 25.74
C LYS A 147 25.87 -6.91 24.31
N GLN A 148 26.79 -7.36 23.45
CA GLN A 148 26.78 -7.00 22.03
C GLN A 148 25.50 -7.47 21.33
N ARG A 149 25.05 -8.70 21.60
CA ARG A 149 23.76 -9.21 21.06
C ARG A 149 22.56 -8.35 21.45
N VAL A 150 22.55 -7.80 22.68
CA VAL A 150 21.49 -6.87 23.11
C VAL A 150 21.54 -5.58 22.31
N ILE A 151 22.74 -5.02 22.09
CA ILE A 151 22.93 -3.80 21.29
C ILE A 151 22.47 -4.03 19.84
N ASP A 152 22.92 -5.12 19.21
CA ASP A 152 22.60 -5.44 17.82
C ASP A 152 21.09 -5.67 17.63
N ALA A 153 20.46 -6.41 18.55
CA ALA A 153 19.02 -6.67 18.51
C ALA A 153 18.19 -5.39 18.73
N ASN A 154 18.64 -4.47 19.59
CA ASN A 154 18.01 -3.16 19.75
C ASN A 154 18.12 -2.32 18.47
N ALA A 155 19.28 -2.31 17.81
CA ALA A 155 19.44 -1.61 16.54
C ALA A 155 18.50 -2.18 15.46
N ASN A 156 18.37 -3.51 15.38
CA ASN A 156 17.41 -4.16 14.49
C ASN A 156 15.96 -3.76 14.80
N ILE A 157 15.57 -3.65 16.07
CA ILE A 157 14.23 -3.20 16.46
C ILE A 157 13.96 -1.79 15.95
N VAL A 158 14.92 -0.87 16.09
CA VAL A 158 14.77 0.51 15.60
C VAL A 158 14.53 0.53 14.08
N GLU A 159 15.28 -0.28 13.32
CA GLU A 159 15.06 -0.40 11.87
C GLU A 159 13.69 -0.98 11.53
N LEU A 160 13.27 -2.04 12.25
CA LEU A 160 11.96 -2.67 12.06
C LEU A 160 10.81 -1.70 12.39
N ASP A 161 10.94 -0.89 13.43
CA ASP A 161 9.95 0.14 13.77
C ASP A 161 9.86 1.21 12.67
N ALA A 162 10.98 1.62 12.09
CA ALA A 162 10.98 2.52 10.94
C ALA A 162 10.28 1.89 9.71
N GLN A 163 10.54 0.61 9.42
CA GLN A 163 9.88 -0.11 8.31
C GLN A 163 8.37 -0.26 8.53
N ILE A 164 7.93 -0.54 9.76
CA ILE A 164 6.51 -0.61 10.14
C ILE A 164 5.85 0.76 9.91
N LYS A 165 6.52 1.84 10.34
CA LYS A 165 6.01 3.20 10.15
C LYS A 165 5.88 3.56 8.67
N GLU A 166 6.93 3.34 7.88
CA GLU A 166 6.92 3.61 6.43
C GLU A 166 5.78 2.87 5.73
N ALA A 167 5.60 1.57 6.03
CA ALA A 167 4.55 0.77 5.44
C ALA A 167 3.14 1.25 5.87
N THR A 168 2.99 1.67 7.12
CA THR A 168 1.72 2.22 7.65
C THR A 168 1.37 3.54 6.97
N ASP A 169 2.35 4.45 6.86
CA ASP A 169 2.17 5.75 6.21
C ASP A 169 1.89 5.58 4.71
N GLY A 170 2.58 4.66 4.04
CA GLY A 170 2.35 4.30 2.64
C GLY A 170 0.94 3.73 2.38
N LYS A 171 0.45 2.88 3.29
CA LYS A 171 -0.93 2.35 3.23
C LYS A 171 -1.96 3.48 3.39
N ALA A 172 -1.76 4.36 4.38
CA ALA A 172 -2.65 5.50 4.60
C ALA A 172 -2.69 6.44 3.39
N LYS A 173 -1.54 6.76 2.81
CA LYS A 173 -1.44 7.58 1.60
C LYS A 173 -2.17 6.94 0.42
N THR A 174 -1.99 5.64 0.20
CA THR A 174 -2.68 4.89 -0.88
C THR A 174 -4.20 4.97 -0.73
N ALA A 175 -4.72 4.86 0.49
CA ALA A 175 -6.15 5.01 0.76
C ALA A 175 -6.67 6.43 0.47
N ALA A 176 -5.90 7.46 0.83
CA ALA A 176 -6.24 8.86 0.57
C ALA A 176 -6.24 9.18 -0.94
N ASP A 177 -5.24 8.69 -1.68
CA ASP A 177 -5.14 8.86 -3.13
C ASP A 177 -6.33 8.17 -3.84
N LEU A 178 -6.76 6.99 -3.37
CA LEU A 178 -7.95 6.31 -3.87
C LEU A 178 -9.25 7.07 -3.57
N ALA A 179 -9.39 7.65 -2.38
CA ALA A 179 -10.55 8.48 -2.02
C ALA A 179 -10.64 9.74 -2.89
N THR A 180 -9.49 10.34 -3.21
CA THR A 180 -9.39 11.47 -4.14
C THR A 180 -9.84 11.07 -5.54
N ALA A 181 -9.34 9.93 -6.06
CA ALA A 181 -9.77 9.39 -7.36
C ALA A 181 -11.28 9.12 -7.42
N LYS A 182 -11.88 8.61 -6.33
CA LYS A 182 -13.33 8.41 -6.23
C LYS A 182 -14.11 9.73 -6.30
N THR A 183 -13.60 10.78 -5.67
CA THR A 183 -14.19 12.13 -5.73
C THR A 183 -14.15 12.68 -7.15
N SER A 184 -13.06 12.46 -7.90
CA SER A 184 -12.98 12.84 -9.31
C SER A 184 -14.05 12.17 -10.18
N VAL A 185 -14.42 10.92 -9.89
CA VAL A 185 -15.56 10.26 -10.57
C VAL A 185 -16.86 11.01 -10.28
N SER A 186 -17.13 11.35 -9.01
CA SER A 186 -18.35 12.09 -8.64
C SER A 186 -18.43 13.46 -9.30
N THR A 187 -17.30 14.15 -9.49
CA THR A 187 -17.25 15.43 -10.22
C THR A 187 -17.48 15.25 -11.71
N ALA A 188 -16.87 14.23 -12.33
CA ALA A 188 -17.00 13.99 -13.77
C ALA A 188 -18.40 13.50 -14.19
N CYS A 189 -19.18 12.97 -13.24
CA CYS A 189 -20.48 12.31 -13.46
C CYS A 189 -21.70 13.12 -12.99
N LYS A 190 -21.50 14.41 -12.70
CA LYS A 190 -22.54 15.42 -12.46
C LYS A 190 -22.63 16.36 -13.67
#